data_AF-A0A7L5AB19-F1
#
_entry.id   AF-A0A7L5AB19-F1
#
_cell.length_a   1.000
_cell.length_b   1.000
_cell.length_c   1.000
_cell.angle_alpha   90.00
_cell.angle_beta   90.00
_cell.angle_gamma   90.00
#
_symmetry.space_group_name_H-M   'P 1'
#
loop_
_entity.id
_entity.type
_entity.pdbx_description
1 polymer ?
#
loop_
_entity_poly.entity_id
_entity_poly.type
_entity_poly.pdbx_seq_one_letter_code
_entity_poly.pdbx_strand_id
1 'polypeptide(L)'
;MNGPILFLSILLSTLTDATFALMVGLLLADHWLAVPAFLSVQHTFSERSARRLMLALIFLLILAHLARPWFLASSMSGSSSFRDNIALIPSILSSTHQGKLWYINSCAIVLLLLATLARPSLRGSIRWRSRSIITILALALIAAVKAASGHAADDGDFTLMESVQVLHILATAVWSGSILVSGFFVLPLLVRRVRPDAIWSYGEQLSRFATYAVITVLLSGVYTSDRELNGPLAGLWTTLWGKVLLAKIAVVLIAFAFGGASRFTCLAKDASAPRLQLLARLLLSEAVAMAVILCLSGWLGNTSPAMSAGM
;
A
#
# COMPACT_ATOMS: atom_id res chain seq x y z
N MET A 1 25.53 4.48 1.27
CA MET A 1 25.32 3.00 1.21
C MET A 1 25.88 2.45 -0.09
N ASN A 2 26.46 1.26 -0.08
CA ASN A 2 26.92 0.58 -1.30
C ASN A 2 25.75 0.27 -2.24
N GLY A 3 25.97 0.37 -3.56
CA GLY A 3 24.92 0.21 -4.59
C GLY A 3 24.02 -1.03 -4.42
N PRO A 4 24.58 -2.24 -4.20
CA PRO A 4 23.78 -3.44 -3.97
C PRO A 4 22.88 -3.39 -2.72
N ILE A 5 23.37 -2.79 -1.63
CA ILE A 5 22.61 -2.70 -0.36
C ILE A 5 21.47 -1.69 -0.50
N LEU A 6 21.72 -0.58 -1.18
CA LEU A 6 20.68 0.40 -1.50
C LEU A 6 19.57 -0.24 -2.34
N PHE A 7 19.93 -1.02 -3.37
CA PHE A 7 18.96 -1.74 -4.19
C PHE A 7 18.11 -2.72 -3.36
N LEU A 8 18.73 -3.49 -2.46
CA LEU A 8 18.02 -4.39 -1.57
C LEU A 8 17.10 -3.64 -0.59
N SER A 9 17.50 -2.48 -0.08
CA SER A 9 16.66 -1.61 0.75
C SER A 9 15.45 -1.10 -0.01
N ILE A 10 15.63 -0.68 -1.26
CA ILE A 10 14.53 -0.28 -2.16
C ILE A 10 13.56 -1.45 -2.36
N LEU A 11 14.09 -2.64 -2.67
CA LEU A 11 13.26 -3.84 -2.86
C LEU A 11 12.47 -4.18 -1.59
N LEU A 12 13.08 -4.07 -0.42
CA LEU A 12 12.42 -4.30 0.87
C LEU A 12 11.30 -3.29 1.13
N SER A 13 11.54 -2.01 0.85
CA SER A 13 10.53 -0.95 0.96
C SER A 13 9.37 -1.19 -0.02
N THR A 14 9.66 -1.48 -1.28
CA THR A 14 8.62 -1.81 -2.28
C THR A 14 7.82 -3.04 -1.86
N LEU A 15 8.48 -4.10 -1.36
CA LEU A 15 7.81 -5.30 -0.89
C LEU A 15 6.88 -5.00 0.29
N THR A 16 7.34 -4.19 1.25
CA THR A 16 6.55 -3.76 2.41
C THR A 16 5.31 -3.01 1.95
N ASP A 17 5.47 -2.08 1.00
CA ASP A 17 4.40 -1.22 0.50
C ASP A 17 3.37 -1.98 -0.32
N ALA A 18 3.82 -2.88 -1.19
CA ALA A 18 2.97 -3.77 -1.95
C ALA A 18 2.20 -4.73 -1.03
N THR A 19 2.87 -5.29 -0.03
CA THR A 19 2.24 -6.19 0.94
C THR A 19 1.17 -5.45 1.75
N PHE A 20 1.49 -4.25 2.24
CA PHE A 20 0.55 -3.38 2.95
C PHE A 20 -0.68 -3.03 2.11
N ALA A 21 -0.46 -2.56 0.87
CA ALA A 21 -1.54 -2.25 -0.06
C ALA A 21 -2.42 -3.49 -0.34
N LEU A 22 -1.83 -4.65 -0.63
CA LEU A 22 -2.58 -5.88 -0.87
C LEU A 22 -3.42 -6.30 0.34
N MET A 23 -2.92 -6.16 1.57
CA MET A 23 -3.69 -6.45 2.78
C MET A 23 -4.91 -5.52 2.93
N VAL A 24 -4.73 -4.21 2.70
CA VAL A 24 -5.84 -3.24 2.69
C VAL A 24 -6.85 -3.58 1.59
N GLY A 25 -6.37 -3.90 0.39
CA GLY A 25 -7.20 -4.32 -0.74
C GLY A 25 -8.02 -5.58 -0.46
N LEU A 26 -7.42 -6.58 0.19
CA LEU A 26 -8.10 -7.82 0.58
C LEU A 26 -9.18 -7.56 1.62
N LEU A 27 -8.92 -6.67 2.58
CA LEU A 27 -9.92 -6.28 3.58
C LEU A 27 -11.13 -5.59 2.94
N LEU A 28 -10.90 -4.68 1.99
CA LEU A 28 -11.97 -4.01 1.25
C LEU A 28 -12.74 -4.97 0.34
N ALA A 29 -12.04 -5.84 -0.39
CA ALA A 29 -12.66 -6.85 -1.23
C ALA A 29 -13.50 -7.84 -0.40
N ASP A 30 -13.02 -8.29 0.76
CA ASP A 30 -13.76 -9.14 1.70
C ASP A 30 -15.04 -8.44 2.18
N HIS A 31 -14.96 -7.14 2.47
CA HIS A 31 -16.11 -6.32 2.86
C HIS A 31 -17.14 -6.19 1.72
N TRP A 32 -16.73 -5.86 0.50
CA TRP A 32 -17.64 -5.68 -0.63
C TRP A 32 -18.28 -6.99 -1.12
N LEU A 33 -17.58 -8.12 -0.98
CA LEU A 33 -18.08 -9.45 -1.34
C LEU A 33 -18.95 -10.11 -0.26
N ALA A 34 -19.15 -9.46 0.89
CA ALA A 34 -19.97 -9.98 1.98
C ALA A 34 -21.49 -9.92 1.70
N VAL A 35 -21.92 -9.29 0.59
CA VAL A 35 -23.33 -9.13 0.21
C VAL A 35 -23.91 -10.43 -0.38
N PRO A 36 -25.20 -10.78 -0.13
CA PRO A 36 -25.83 -12.02 -0.61
C PRO A 36 -25.75 -12.24 -2.13
N ALA A 37 -25.66 -11.18 -2.92
CA ALA A 37 -25.52 -11.26 -4.38
C ALA A 37 -24.27 -12.03 -4.84
N PHE A 38 -23.27 -12.21 -3.97
CA PHE A 38 -22.01 -12.89 -4.30
C PHE A 38 -21.90 -14.32 -3.76
N LEU A 39 -22.97 -14.89 -3.19
CA LEU A 39 -22.95 -16.24 -2.58
C LEU A 39 -22.35 -17.32 -3.50
N SER A 40 -22.59 -17.27 -4.81
CA SER A 40 -22.01 -18.24 -5.77
C SER A 40 -20.49 -18.15 -5.91
N VAL A 41 -19.89 -16.98 -5.70
CA VAL A 41 -18.43 -16.77 -5.76
C VAL A 41 -17.78 -16.78 -4.38
N GLN A 42 -18.54 -16.64 -3.30
CA GLN A 42 -18.03 -16.84 -1.93
C GLN A 42 -17.41 -18.23 -1.74
N HIS A 43 -17.80 -19.25 -2.52
CA HIS A 43 -17.15 -20.57 -2.51
C HIS A 43 -15.81 -20.61 -3.27
N THR A 44 -15.59 -19.72 -4.25
CA THR A 44 -14.39 -19.70 -5.12
C THR A 44 -13.32 -18.76 -4.59
N PHE A 45 -13.69 -17.52 -4.29
CA PHE A 45 -12.93 -16.64 -3.41
C PHE A 45 -13.29 -17.00 -1.97
N SER A 46 -12.97 -18.25 -1.60
CA SER A 46 -13.33 -18.77 -0.29
C SER A 46 -12.72 -17.91 0.80
N GLU A 47 -13.44 -17.72 1.91
CA GLU A 47 -12.88 -17.13 3.13
C GLU A 47 -11.52 -17.74 3.48
N ARG A 48 -11.34 -19.03 3.19
CA ARG A 48 -10.10 -19.76 3.39
C ARG A 48 -8.98 -19.28 2.45
N SER A 49 -9.27 -19.05 1.17
CA SER A 49 -8.31 -18.52 0.18
C SER A 49 -7.89 -17.10 0.53
N ALA A 50 -8.85 -16.23 0.84
CA ALA A 50 -8.58 -14.85 1.25
C ALA A 50 -7.75 -14.80 2.54
N ARG A 51 -8.09 -15.64 3.53
CA ARG A 51 -7.33 -15.77 4.78
C ARG A 51 -5.92 -16.31 4.55
N ARG A 52 -5.74 -17.33 3.70
CA ARG A 52 -4.42 -17.88 3.35
C ARG A 52 -3.54 -16.81 2.69
N LEU A 53 -4.10 -16.04 1.76
CA LEU A 53 -3.37 -14.94 1.12
C LEU A 53 -3.03 -13.84 2.13
N MET A 54 -3.96 -13.45 3.00
CA MET A 54 -3.69 -12.49 4.09
C MET A 54 -2.56 -12.98 5.00
N LEU A 55 -2.57 -14.25 5.42
CA LEU A 55 -1.50 -14.82 6.24
C LEU A 55 -0.15 -14.89 5.50
N ALA A 56 -0.15 -15.19 4.20
CA ALA A 56 1.06 -15.16 3.39
C ALA A 56 1.64 -13.74 3.28
N LEU A 57 0.77 -12.73 3.12
CA LEU A 57 1.19 -11.32 3.13
C LEU A 57 1.71 -10.89 4.50
N ILE A 58 1.05 -11.27 5.60
CA ILE A 58 1.55 -11.00 6.96
C ILE A 58 2.92 -11.66 7.17
N PHE A 59 3.12 -12.88 6.68
CA PHE A 59 4.42 -13.55 6.75
C PHE A 59 5.50 -12.79 5.98
N LEU A 60 5.22 -12.34 4.75
CA LEU A 60 6.14 -11.49 3.98
C LEU A 60 6.44 -10.16 4.70
N LEU A 61 5.43 -9.54 5.31
CA LEU A 61 5.59 -8.33 6.11
C LEU A 61 6.51 -8.57 7.32
N ILE A 62 6.35 -9.70 8.02
CA ILE A 62 7.20 -10.08 9.15
C ILE A 62 8.66 -10.23 8.68
N LEU A 63 8.91 -10.96 7.58
CA LEU A 63 10.26 -11.12 7.05
C LEU A 63 10.88 -9.76 6.71
N ALA A 64 10.12 -8.88 6.06
CA ALA A 64 10.59 -7.54 5.72
C ALA A 64 10.88 -6.68 6.97
N HIS A 65 10.01 -6.74 7.98
CA HIS A 65 10.13 -6.02 9.24
C HIS A 65 11.34 -6.47 10.07
N LEU A 66 11.63 -7.78 10.10
CA LEU A 66 12.79 -8.33 10.79
C LEU A 66 14.12 -7.95 10.12
N ALA A 67 14.14 -7.76 8.80
CA ALA A 67 15.32 -7.34 8.07
C ALA A 67 15.65 -5.84 8.27
N ARG A 68 14.67 -5.02 8.62
CA ARG A 68 14.78 -3.55 8.62
C ARG A 68 15.87 -2.98 9.55
N PRO A 69 16.06 -3.47 10.80
CA PRO A 69 17.15 -2.99 11.66
C PRO A 69 18.54 -3.18 11.05
N TRP A 70 18.73 -4.23 10.24
CA TRP A 70 20.00 -4.47 9.56
C TRP A 70 20.28 -3.43 8.48
N PHE A 71 19.28 -3.07 7.66
CA PHE A 71 19.42 -2.01 6.66
C PHE A 71 19.64 -0.65 7.31
N LEU A 72 18.96 -0.37 8.43
CA LEU A 72 19.18 0.84 9.21
C LEU A 72 20.63 0.88 9.74
N ALA A 73 21.13 -0.21 10.31
CA ALA A 73 22.51 -0.32 10.75
C ALA A 73 23.51 -0.07 9.62
N SER A 74 23.28 -0.66 8.44
CA SER A 74 24.13 -0.43 7.26
C SER A 74 24.10 1.02 6.77
N SER A 75 22.95 1.68 6.87
CA SER A 75 22.82 3.10 6.51
C SER A 75 23.59 4.02 7.46
N MET A 76 23.56 3.72 8.77
CA MET A 76 24.22 4.52 9.81
C MET A 76 25.74 4.27 9.86
N SER A 77 26.16 3.01 9.72
CA SER A 77 27.58 2.64 9.81
C SER A 77 28.35 2.88 8.50
N GLY A 78 27.63 2.99 7.38
CA GLY A 78 28.21 2.99 6.03
C GLY A 78 28.82 1.64 5.62
N SER A 79 28.81 0.63 6.51
CA SER A 79 29.43 -0.68 6.30
C SER A 79 28.50 -1.64 5.57
N SER A 80 29.08 -2.41 4.65
CA SER A 80 28.43 -3.58 4.04
C SER A 80 28.67 -4.88 4.79
N SER A 81 29.43 -4.85 5.89
CA SER A 81 29.73 -6.03 6.68
C SER A 81 28.48 -6.52 7.42
N PHE A 82 28.06 -7.74 7.10
CA PHE A 82 26.89 -8.36 7.71
C PHE A 82 27.04 -8.49 9.23
N ARG A 83 28.22 -8.92 9.70
CA ARG A 83 28.52 -9.13 11.12
C ARG A 83 28.52 -7.82 11.90
N ASP A 84 29.14 -6.78 11.36
CA ASP A 84 29.25 -5.48 12.05
C ASP A 84 27.87 -4.83 12.19
N ASN A 85 27.05 -4.91 11.14
CA ASN A 85 25.68 -4.39 11.18
C ASN A 85 24.79 -5.15 12.18
N ILE A 86 24.94 -6.48 12.31
CA ILE A 86 24.24 -7.25 13.34
C ILE A 86 24.63 -6.80 14.75
N ALA A 87 25.93 -6.55 14.99
CA ALA A 87 26.41 -6.12 16.29
C ALA A 87 25.82 -4.76 16.74
N LEU A 88 25.42 -3.91 15.78
CA LEU A 88 24.78 -2.61 16.04
C LEU A 88 23.27 -2.69 16.32
N ILE A 89 22.60 -3.80 15.97
CA ILE A 89 21.14 -3.93 16.13
C ILE A 89 20.69 -3.71 17.58
N PRO A 90 21.31 -4.31 18.61
CA PRO A 90 20.89 -4.09 20.01
C PRO A 90 20.97 -2.62 20.42
N SER A 91 22.03 -1.91 20.03
CA SER A 91 22.17 -0.47 20.32
C SER A 91 21.11 0.34 19.58
N ILE A 92 20.85 0.04 18.30
CA ILE A 92 19.85 0.74 17.50
C ILE A 92 18.46 0.55 18.12
N LEU A 93 18.08 -0.68 18.46
CA LEU A 93 16.76 -0.98 19.00
C LEU A 93 16.53 -0.38 20.41
N SER A 94 17.57 -0.33 21.24
CA SER A 94 17.47 0.18 22.60
C SER A 94 17.57 1.70 22.71
N SER A 95 18.37 2.32 21.84
CA SER A 95 18.85 3.70 22.07
C SER A 95 18.36 4.71 21.03
N THR A 96 17.63 4.29 20.01
CA THR A 96 17.15 5.18 18.94
C THR A 96 15.63 5.32 18.92
N HIS A 97 15.15 6.43 18.37
CA HIS A 97 13.73 6.63 18.08
C HIS A 97 13.19 5.53 17.14
N GLN A 98 13.97 5.15 16.12
CA GLN A 98 13.62 4.06 15.20
C GLN A 98 13.49 2.70 15.91
N GLY A 99 14.25 2.47 16.98
CA GLY A 99 14.09 1.30 17.83
C GLY A 99 12.71 1.22 18.50
N LYS A 100 12.23 2.35 19.06
CA LYS A 100 10.88 2.45 19.65
C LYS A 100 9.80 2.18 18.61
N LEU A 101 9.90 2.80 17.45
CA LEU A 101 8.99 2.59 16.32
C LEU A 101 8.97 1.13 15.87
N TRP A 102 10.13 0.47 15.83
CA TRP A 102 10.21 -0.96 15.50
C TRP A 102 9.43 -1.83 16.49
N TYR A 103 9.50 -1.57 17.80
CA TYR A 103 8.71 -2.29 18.82
C TYR A 103 7.20 -2.04 18.67
N ILE A 104 6.79 -0.78 18.44
CA ILE A 104 5.37 -0.44 18.23
C ILE A 104 4.83 -1.16 16.98
N ASN A 105 5.60 -1.16 15.89
CA ASN A 105 5.22 -1.86 14.65
C ASN A 105 5.17 -3.38 14.87
N SER A 106 6.10 -3.96 15.64
CA SER A 106 6.07 -5.38 16.02
C SER A 106 4.75 -5.73 16.73
N CYS A 107 4.31 -4.91 17.69
CA CYS A 107 3.02 -5.10 18.36
C CYS A 107 1.86 -5.01 17.37
N ALA A 108 1.87 -4.03 16.45
CA ALA A 108 0.83 -3.88 15.43
C ALA A 108 0.73 -5.11 14.50
N ILE A 109 1.87 -5.65 14.06
CA ILE A 109 1.93 -6.85 13.23
C ILE A 109 1.43 -8.09 13.99
N VAL A 110 1.79 -8.24 15.27
CA VAL A 110 1.28 -9.33 16.11
C VAL A 110 -0.23 -9.23 16.28
N LEU A 111 -0.77 -8.03 16.54
CA LEU A 111 -2.21 -7.79 16.62
C LEU A 111 -2.91 -8.15 15.31
N LEU A 112 -2.34 -7.77 14.16
CA LEU A 112 -2.85 -8.11 12.83
C LEU A 112 -2.86 -9.64 12.60
N LEU A 113 -1.80 -10.33 12.99
CA LEU A 113 -1.68 -11.78 12.88
C LEU A 113 -2.73 -12.49 13.75
N LEU A 114 -2.84 -12.12 15.02
CA LEU A 114 -3.81 -12.70 15.95
C LEU A 114 -5.25 -12.45 15.50
N ALA A 115 -5.57 -11.24 15.03
CA ALA A 115 -6.88 -10.90 14.48
C ALA A 115 -7.24 -11.75 13.25
N THR A 116 -6.24 -12.06 12.41
CA THR A 116 -6.41 -12.88 11.20
C THR A 116 -6.56 -14.37 11.53
N LEU A 117 -5.75 -14.90 12.44
CA LEU A 117 -5.81 -16.31 12.88
C LEU A 117 -7.10 -16.63 13.62
N ALA A 118 -7.58 -15.70 14.45
CA ALA A 118 -8.75 -15.96 15.27
C ALA A 118 -10.04 -16.18 14.45
N ARG A 119 -10.14 -15.72 13.19
CA ARG A 119 -11.38 -15.66 12.36
C ARG A 119 -12.14 -17.01 12.32
N PRO A 120 -13.30 -17.18 13.01
CA PRO A 120 -14.17 -18.32 12.82
C PRO A 120 -14.87 -18.19 11.46
N SER A 121 -15.25 -19.34 10.91
CA SER A 121 -15.82 -19.53 9.57
C SER A 121 -17.25 -18.99 9.38
N LEU A 122 -17.68 -18.00 10.16
CA LEU A 122 -19.07 -17.52 10.18
C LEU A 122 -19.12 -16.00 9.92
N ARG A 123 -19.14 -15.60 8.64
CA ARG A 123 -19.51 -14.25 8.19
C ARG A 123 -20.91 -13.89 8.73
N GLY A 124 -21.05 -12.69 9.31
CA GLY A 124 -22.35 -12.14 9.75
C GLY A 124 -22.56 -11.96 11.27
N SER A 125 -21.68 -12.46 12.12
CA SER A 125 -21.75 -12.26 13.58
C SER A 125 -21.21 -10.89 14.02
N ILE A 126 -21.66 -10.36 15.16
CA ILE A 126 -21.05 -9.21 15.88
C ILE A 126 -19.52 -9.37 16.03
N ARG A 127 -19.03 -10.62 16.13
CA ARG A 127 -17.62 -11.00 16.20
C ARG A 127 -16.83 -10.72 14.91
N TRP A 128 -17.49 -10.70 13.75
CA TRP A 128 -16.86 -10.34 12.48
C TRP A 128 -16.59 -8.83 12.39
N ARG A 129 -17.55 -8.01 12.87
CA ARG A 129 -17.44 -6.55 12.85
C ARG A 129 -16.36 -6.04 13.79
N SER A 130 -16.29 -6.55 15.03
CA SER A 130 -15.24 -6.17 16.00
C SER A 130 -13.83 -6.52 15.53
N ARG A 131 -13.65 -7.63 14.81
CA ARG A 131 -12.32 -8.05 14.31
C ARG A 131 -11.89 -7.33 13.06
N SER A 132 -12.84 -6.91 12.24
CA SER A 132 -12.57 -5.99 11.14
C SER A 132 -12.03 -4.66 11.69
N ILE A 133 -12.58 -4.17 12.81
CA ILE A 133 -12.05 -2.98 13.49
C ILE A 133 -10.62 -3.21 13.99
N ILE A 134 -10.32 -4.31 14.67
CA ILE A 134 -8.94 -4.61 15.13
C ILE A 134 -7.96 -4.67 13.94
N THR A 135 -8.36 -5.29 12.83
CA THR A 135 -7.55 -5.35 11.61
C THR A 135 -7.28 -3.96 11.04
N ILE A 136 -8.31 -3.10 10.98
CA ILE A 136 -8.20 -1.72 10.52
C ILE A 136 -7.27 -0.92 11.43
N LEU A 137 -7.43 -1.03 12.74
CA LEU A 137 -6.60 -0.32 13.72
C LEU A 137 -5.14 -0.77 13.64
N ALA A 138 -4.87 -2.07 13.47
CA ALA A 138 -3.52 -2.58 13.30
C ALA A 138 -2.87 -2.06 12.01
N LEU A 139 -3.60 -2.06 10.88
CA LEU A 139 -3.10 -1.49 9.61
C LEU A 139 -2.90 0.02 9.70
N ALA A 140 -3.79 0.74 10.39
CA ALA A 140 -3.64 2.17 10.65
C ALA A 140 -2.40 2.48 11.49
N LEU A 141 -2.14 1.67 12.53
CA LEU A 141 -0.94 1.79 13.34
C LEU A 141 0.34 1.50 12.56
N ILE A 142 0.34 0.48 11.69
CA ILE A 142 1.46 0.20 10.78
C ILE A 142 1.74 1.40 9.85
N ALA A 143 0.69 2.01 9.29
CA ALA A 143 0.83 3.21 8.46
C ALA A 143 1.36 4.42 9.26
N ALA A 144 0.87 4.61 10.49
CA ALA A 144 1.34 5.66 11.39
C ALA A 144 2.82 5.51 11.72
N VAL A 145 3.25 4.31 12.12
CA VAL A 145 4.66 4.03 12.38
C VAL A 145 5.52 4.23 11.14
N LYS A 146 5.03 3.84 9.96
CA LYS A 146 5.75 4.09 8.70
C LYS A 146 5.95 5.58 8.43
N ALA A 147 4.94 6.41 8.68
CA ALA A 147 5.07 7.87 8.55
C ALA A 147 6.09 8.43 9.55
N ALA A 148 6.00 8.00 10.81
CA ALA A 148 6.91 8.37 11.89
C ALA A 148 8.37 7.93 11.64
N SER A 149 8.58 6.87 10.85
CA SER A 149 9.92 6.38 10.51
C SER A 149 10.58 7.09 9.32
N GLY A 150 9.86 7.95 8.60
CA GLY A 150 10.36 8.63 7.39
C GLY A 150 10.64 10.12 7.59
N HIS A 151 11.09 10.79 6.52
CA HIS A 151 11.42 12.23 6.53
C HIS A 151 10.28 13.14 7.00
N ALA A 152 9.03 12.69 6.92
CA ALA A 152 7.89 13.44 7.41
C ALA A 152 7.92 13.68 8.94
N ALA A 153 8.71 12.89 9.68
CA ALA A 153 8.91 13.04 11.12
C ALA A 153 10.21 13.79 11.47
N ASP A 154 10.97 14.29 10.48
CA ASP A 154 12.20 15.07 10.73
C ASP A 154 11.90 16.38 11.50
N ASP A 155 10.69 16.94 11.30
CA ASP A 155 10.17 18.10 12.04
C ASP A 155 9.61 17.74 13.44
N GLY A 156 9.63 16.46 13.83
CA GLY A 156 9.12 15.92 15.08
C GLY A 156 7.89 15.01 14.95
N ASP A 157 7.58 14.29 16.05
CA ASP A 157 6.42 13.41 16.15
C ASP A 157 5.11 14.22 16.29
N PHE A 158 4.02 13.68 15.75
CA PHE A 158 2.66 14.25 15.74
C PHE A 158 2.53 15.59 15.00
N THR A 159 3.41 15.85 14.04
CA THR A 159 3.35 17.06 13.21
C THR A 159 2.26 16.96 12.13
N LEU A 160 1.93 18.12 11.54
CA LEU A 160 1.03 18.15 10.38
C LEU A 160 1.61 17.36 9.20
N MET A 161 2.94 17.45 8.99
CA MET A 161 3.62 16.73 7.91
C MET A 161 3.51 15.22 8.10
N GLU A 162 3.77 14.72 9.30
CA GLU A 162 3.57 13.32 9.63
C GLU A 162 2.10 12.89 9.45
N SER A 163 1.15 13.69 9.94
CA SER A 163 -0.29 13.40 9.81
C SER A 163 -0.74 13.31 8.35
N VAL A 164 -0.27 14.23 7.50
CA VAL A 164 -0.52 14.19 6.05
C VAL A 164 0.11 12.95 5.43
N GLN A 165 1.30 12.55 5.88
CA GLN A 165 1.97 11.35 5.41
C GLN A 165 1.22 10.07 5.81
N VAL A 166 0.66 10.00 7.02
CA VAL A 166 -0.22 8.89 7.43
C VAL A 166 -1.43 8.79 6.49
N LEU A 167 -2.10 9.91 6.22
CA LEU A 167 -3.24 9.95 5.30
C LEU A 167 -2.82 9.55 3.88
N HIS A 168 -1.66 9.99 3.41
CA HIS A 168 -1.12 9.60 2.11
C HIS A 168 -0.88 8.09 2.03
N ILE A 169 -0.22 7.50 3.03
CA ILE A 169 0.06 6.05 3.07
C ILE A 169 -1.25 5.24 3.11
N LEU A 170 -2.22 5.65 3.91
CA LEU A 170 -3.52 4.97 3.97
C LEU A 170 -4.30 5.12 2.66
N ALA A 171 -4.34 6.32 2.08
CA ALA A 171 -5.06 6.57 0.84
C ALA A 171 -4.42 5.84 -0.35
N THR A 172 -3.08 5.84 -0.44
CA THR A 172 -2.36 5.06 -1.45
C THR A 172 -2.62 3.57 -1.30
N ALA A 173 -2.67 3.04 -0.06
CA ALA A 173 -2.99 1.63 0.18
C ALA A 173 -4.45 1.28 -0.16
N VAL A 174 -5.42 2.16 0.15
CA VAL A 174 -6.82 1.98 -0.26
C VAL A 174 -6.95 1.99 -1.78
N TRP A 175 -6.35 2.96 -2.46
CA TRP A 175 -6.41 3.06 -3.92
C TRP A 175 -5.67 1.90 -4.58
N SER A 176 -4.34 1.81 -4.42
CA SER A 176 -3.54 0.78 -5.09
C SER A 176 -3.95 -0.63 -4.66
N GLY A 177 -4.20 -0.86 -3.38
CA GLY A 177 -4.60 -2.16 -2.85
C GLY A 177 -5.92 -2.66 -3.41
N SER A 178 -6.95 -1.82 -3.43
CA SER A 178 -8.25 -2.20 -3.96
C SER A 178 -8.18 -2.51 -5.46
N ILE A 179 -7.43 -1.72 -6.24
CA ILE A 179 -7.23 -1.96 -7.68
C ILE A 179 -6.41 -3.22 -7.94
N LEU A 180 -5.30 -3.42 -7.23
CA LEU A 180 -4.45 -4.62 -7.35
C LEU A 180 -5.23 -5.89 -7.03
N VAL A 181 -5.95 -5.90 -5.91
CA VAL A 181 -6.72 -7.07 -5.49
C VAL A 181 -7.87 -7.34 -6.44
N SER A 182 -8.58 -6.28 -6.86
CA SER A 182 -9.69 -6.39 -7.79
C SER A 182 -9.23 -6.90 -9.16
N GLY A 183 -8.20 -6.28 -9.74
CA GLY A 183 -7.68 -6.59 -11.07
C GLY A 183 -7.05 -7.97 -11.16
N PHE A 184 -6.21 -8.37 -10.20
CA PHE A 184 -5.50 -9.64 -10.26
C PHE A 184 -6.28 -10.84 -9.71
N PHE A 185 -7.11 -10.65 -8.67
CA PHE A 185 -7.73 -11.78 -7.97
C PHE A 185 -9.25 -11.82 -8.09
N VAL A 186 -9.96 -10.69 -7.99
CA VAL A 186 -11.42 -10.71 -7.82
C VAL A 186 -12.16 -10.69 -9.16
N LEU A 187 -11.92 -9.70 -10.03
CA LEU A 187 -12.66 -9.53 -11.29
C LEU A 187 -12.49 -10.69 -12.28
N PRO A 188 -11.29 -11.30 -12.44
CA PRO A 188 -11.14 -12.51 -13.24
C PRO A 188 -12.04 -13.68 -12.79
N LEU A 189 -12.33 -13.78 -11.49
CA LEU A 189 -13.24 -14.79 -10.94
C LEU A 189 -14.71 -14.38 -11.13
N LEU A 190 -15.04 -13.11 -10.88
CA LEU A 190 -16.41 -12.61 -10.95
C LEU A 190 -16.98 -12.71 -12.37
N VAL A 191 -16.23 -12.28 -13.40
CA VAL A 191 -16.67 -12.30 -14.81
C VAL A 191 -17.04 -13.70 -15.31
N ARG A 192 -16.50 -14.76 -14.69
CA ARG A 192 -16.78 -16.15 -15.08
C ARG A 192 -17.96 -16.79 -14.35
N ARG A 193 -18.34 -16.28 -13.17
CA ARG A 193 -19.18 -17.03 -12.21
C ARG A 193 -20.36 -16.23 -11.64
N VAL A 194 -20.48 -14.95 -11.95
CA VAL A 194 -21.47 -14.04 -11.36
C VAL A 194 -22.28 -13.33 -12.44
N ARG A 195 -23.54 -13.01 -12.09
CA ARG A 195 -24.42 -12.19 -12.92
C ARG A 195 -23.82 -10.80 -13.17
N PRO A 196 -23.99 -10.23 -14.38
CA PRO A 196 -23.48 -8.90 -14.74
C PRO A 196 -23.77 -7.79 -13.72
N ASP A 197 -24.99 -7.75 -13.16
CA ASP A 197 -25.44 -6.70 -12.23
C ASP A 197 -24.66 -6.66 -10.90
N ALA A 198 -24.23 -7.84 -10.42
CA ALA A 198 -23.44 -7.92 -9.20
C ALA A 198 -21.97 -7.53 -9.46
N ILE A 199 -21.42 -7.86 -10.64
CA ILE A 199 -20.09 -7.39 -11.05
C ILE A 199 -20.07 -5.87 -11.18
N TRP A 200 -21.14 -5.31 -11.75
CA TRP A 200 -21.36 -3.87 -11.81
C TRP A 200 -21.37 -3.22 -10.42
N SER A 201 -22.17 -3.76 -9.50
CA SER A 201 -22.30 -3.26 -8.13
C SER A 201 -20.97 -3.31 -7.36
N TYR A 202 -20.12 -4.30 -7.65
CA TYR A 202 -18.75 -4.35 -7.15
C TYR A 202 -17.88 -3.24 -7.74
N GLY A 203 -17.95 -3.04 -9.06
CA GLY A 203 -17.23 -1.98 -9.78
C GLY A 203 -17.58 -0.57 -9.29
N GLU A 204 -18.85 -0.31 -8.99
CA GLU A 204 -19.31 0.96 -8.40
C GLU A 204 -18.71 1.22 -7.02
N GLN A 205 -18.70 0.21 -6.13
CA GLN A 205 -18.09 0.33 -4.81
C GLN A 205 -16.59 0.59 -4.90
N LEU A 206 -15.89 -0.17 -5.75
CA LEU A 206 -14.47 0.01 -6.03
C LEU A 206 -14.19 1.44 -6.54
N SER A 207 -14.93 1.88 -7.56
CA SER A 207 -14.80 3.22 -8.15
C SER A 207 -15.01 4.33 -7.13
N ARG A 208 -16.01 4.21 -6.25
CA ARG A 208 -16.29 5.19 -5.20
C ARG A 208 -15.14 5.31 -4.19
N PHE A 209 -14.65 4.19 -3.66
CA PHE A 209 -13.52 4.20 -2.72
C PHE A 209 -12.23 4.67 -3.38
N ALA A 210 -11.96 4.23 -4.61
CA ALA A 210 -10.82 4.68 -5.39
C ALA A 210 -10.87 6.20 -5.62
N THR A 211 -12.03 6.78 -5.91
CA THR A 211 -12.18 8.23 -6.11
C THR A 211 -11.80 9.02 -4.86
N TYR A 212 -12.32 8.64 -3.68
CA TYR A 212 -11.96 9.33 -2.43
C TYR A 212 -10.48 9.17 -2.11
N ALA A 213 -9.94 7.97 -2.28
CA ALA A 213 -8.53 7.71 -2.04
C ALA A 213 -7.63 8.52 -2.98
N VAL A 214 -7.97 8.59 -4.27
CA VAL A 214 -7.26 9.39 -5.27
C VAL A 214 -7.22 10.87 -4.89
N ILE A 215 -8.36 11.46 -4.51
CA ILE A 215 -8.42 12.87 -4.10
C ILE A 215 -7.46 13.10 -2.92
N THR A 216 -7.51 12.23 -1.91
CA THR A 216 -6.61 12.33 -0.76
C THR A 216 -5.14 12.17 -1.15
N VAL A 217 -4.81 11.22 -2.03
CA VAL A 217 -3.44 11.00 -2.54
C VAL A 217 -2.93 12.22 -3.30
N LEU A 218 -3.76 12.85 -4.13
CA LEU A 218 -3.38 14.04 -4.87
C LEU A 218 -3.11 15.22 -3.94
N LEU A 219 -4.03 15.52 -3.02
CA LEU A 219 -3.88 16.65 -2.09
C LEU A 219 -2.66 16.46 -1.18
N SER A 220 -2.52 15.29 -0.57
CA SER A 220 -1.37 14.98 0.28
C SER A 220 -0.06 14.90 -0.51
N GLY A 221 -0.07 14.32 -1.71
CA GLY A 221 1.11 14.20 -2.55
C GLY A 221 1.64 15.55 -3.04
N VAL A 222 0.74 16.48 -3.40
CA VAL A 222 1.12 17.86 -3.74
C VAL A 222 1.74 18.56 -2.53
N TYR A 223 1.09 18.46 -1.36
CA TYR A 223 1.62 19.05 -0.12
C TYR A 223 3.01 18.51 0.24
N THR A 224 3.19 17.19 0.22
CA THR A 224 4.48 16.55 0.52
C THR A 224 5.54 16.93 -0.50
N SER A 225 5.20 16.94 -1.80
CA SER A 225 6.17 17.26 -2.86
C SER A 225 6.64 18.72 -2.81
N ASP A 226 5.75 19.65 -2.48
CA ASP A 226 6.08 21.07 -2.29
C ASP A 226 7.10 21.24 -1.15
N ARG A 227 6.85 20.57 -0.02
CA ARG A 227 7.74 20.59 1.15
C ARG A 227 9.08 19.88 0.92
N GLU A 228 9.10 18.77 0.19
CA GLU A 228 10.33 18.03 -0.11
C GLU A 228 11.20 18.71 -1.19
N LEU A 229 10.57 19.46 -2.11
CA LEU A 229 11.30 20.24 -3.11
C LEU A 229 11.94 21.48 -2.50
N ASN A 230 11.18 22.26 -1.70
CA ASN A 230 11.57 23.50 -1.01
C ASN A 230 12.74 24.26 -1.66
N GLY A 231 12.56 24.66 -2.93
CA GLY A 231 13.61 25.21 -3.77
C GLY A 231 13.14 25.43 -5.21
N PRO A 232 14.05 25.83 -6.13
CA PRO A 232 13.70 26.08 -7.52
C PRO A 232 13.11 24.84 -8.21
N LEU A 233 12.08 25.02 -9.04
CA LEU A 233 11.48 23.95 -9.83
C LEU A 233 12.51 23.14 -10.62
N ALA A 234 13.64 23.74 -11.01
CA ALA A 234 14.75 23.06 -11.67
C ALA A 234 15.18 21.75 -10.98
N GLY A 235 15.07 21.66 -9.64
CA GLY A 235 15.37 20.46 -8.88
C GLY A 235 14.60 19.21 -9.32
N LEU A 236 13.40 19.37 -9.88
CA LEU A 236 12.60 18.27 -10.42
C LEU A 236 13.22 17.67 -11.71
N TRP A 237 13.97 18.45 -12.48
CA TRP A 237 14.59 18.00 -13.74
C TRP A 237 16.06 17.61 -13.55
N THR A 238 16.75 18.19 -12.58
CA THR A 238 18.18 17.97 -12.36
C THR A 238 18.50 16.82 -11.41
N THR A 239 17.66 16.59 -10.39
CA THR A 239 17.91 15.57 -9.36
C THR A 239 17.36 14.19 -9.74
N LEU A 240 17.95 13.13 -9.17
CA LEU A 240 17.41 11.77 -9.31
C LEU A 240 16.01 11.66 -8.68
N TRP A 241 15.82 12.22 -7.49
CA TRP A 241 14.52 12.27 -6.80
C TRP A 241 13.44 12.90 -7.69
N GLY A 242 13.74 14.05 -8.29
CA GLY A 242 12.84 14.76 -9.20
C GLY A 242 12.45 13.94 -10.43
N LYS A 243 13.42 13.29 -11.08
CA LYS A 243 13.17 12.42 -12.24
C LYS A 243 12.29 11.23 -11.89
N VAL A 244 12.51 10.58 -10.74
CA VAL A 244 11.68 9.46 -10.28
C VAL A 244 10.26 9.96 -9.94
N LEU A 245 10.13 11.15 -9.34
CA LEU A 245 8.83 11.75 -9.06
C LEU A 245 8.06 12.04 -10.35
N LEU A 246 8.70 12.63 -11.36
CA LEU A 246 8.10 12.88 -12.67
C LEU A 246 7.65 11.58 -13.34
N ALA A 247 8.47 10.53 -13.29
CA ALA A 247 8.09 9.21 -13.79
C ALA A 247 6.86 8.66 -13.05
N LYS A 248 6.81 8.80 -11.71
CA LYS A 248 5.65 8.38 -10.90
C LYS A 248 4.39 9.14 -11.29
N ILE A 249 4.48 10.46 -11.48
CA ILE A 249 3.36 11.30 -11.93
C ILE A 249 2.86 10.85 -13.30
N ALA A 250 3.76 10.59 -14.26
CA ALA A 250 3.37 10.11 -15.57
C ALA A 250 2.59 8.78 -15.50
N VAL A 251 3.04 7.83 -14.69
CA VAL A 251 2.33 6.55 -14.50
C VAL A 251 0.99 6.75 -13.77
N VAL A 252 0.91 7.69 -12.82
CA VAL A 252 -0.36 8.07 -12.16
C VAL A 252 -1.37 8.62 -13.17
N LEU A 253 -0.94 9.47 -14.11
CA LEU A 253 -1.82 9.98 -15.18
C LEU A 253 -2.31 8.87 -16.10
N ILE A 254 -1.46 7.89 -16.43
CA ILE A 254 -1.86 6.69 -17.20
C ILE A 254 -2.90 5.88 -16.41
N ALA A 255 -2.70 5.69 -15.10
CA ALA A 255 -3.68 5.01 -14.26
C ALA A 255 -5.02 5.75 -14.22
N PHE A 256 -5.02 7.10 -14.16
CA PHE A 256 -6.26 7.88 -14.29
C PHE A 256 -6.95 7.72 -15.63
N ALA A 257 -6.20 7.61 -16.73
CA ALA A 257 -6.80 7.34 -18.03
C ALA A 257 -7.52 5.97 -18.04
N PHE A 258 -6.92 4.93 -17.46
CA PHE A 258 -7.55 3.61 -17.33
C PHE A 258 -8.76 3.61 -16.38
N GLY A 259 -8.65 4.27 -15.22
CA GLY A 259 -9.74 4.38 -14.25
C GLY A 259 -10.91 5.21 -14.80
N GLY A 260 -10.62 6.32 -15.49
CA GLY A 260 -11.59 7.15 -16.19
C GLY A 260 -12.29 6.39 -17.30
N ALA A 261 -11.54 5.65 -18.14
CA ALA A 261 -12.14 4.78 -19.15
C ALA A 261 -13.05 3.73 -18.51
N SER A 262 -12.59 3.05 -17.45
CA SER A 262 -13.39 2.06 -16.71
C SER A 262 -14.69 2.66 -16.19
N ARG A 263 -14.66 3.87 -15.60
CA ARG A 263 -15.84 4.52 -15.06
C ARG A 263 -16.79 5.01 -16.16
N PHE A 264 -16.31 5.79 -17.11
CA PHE A 264 -17.17 6.49 -18.07
C PHE A 264 -17.60 5.62 -19.26
N THR A 265 -16.87 4.54 -19.58
CA THR A 265 -17.25 3.63 -20.67
C THR A 265 -17.91 2.35 -20.19
N CYS A 266 -17.39 1.75 -19.10
CA CYS A 266 -17.88 0.47 -18.61
C CYS A 266 -18.92 0.63 -17.50
N LEU A 267 -18.83 1.65 -16.64
CA LEU A 267 -19.73 1.84 -15.48
C LEU A 267 -20.78 2.97 -15.66
N ALA A 268 -20.93 3.56 -16.85
CA ALA A 268 -21.91 4.63 -17.10
C ALA A 268 -23.25 4.17 -17.73
N LYS A 269 -23.32 2.93 -18.23
CA LYS A 269 -24.46 2.36 -18.97
C LYS A 269 -24.71 0.91 -18.55
N ASP A 270 -25.92 0.38 -18.68
CA ASP A 270 -26.31 -0.97 -18.23
C ASP A 270 -25.29 -2.09 -18.44
N ALA A 271 -25.28 -3.03 -17.49
CA ALA A 271 -24.36 -4.15 -17.43
C ALA A 271 -24.52 -5.05 -18.68
N SER A 272 -23.42 -5.24 -19.42
CA SER A 272 -23.36 -6.16 -20.57
C SER A 272 -22.05 -6.94 -20.54
N ALA A 273 -22.07 -8.18 -21.04
CA ALA A 273 -20.90 -9.05 -21.00
C ALA A 273 -19.65 -8.43 -21.68
N PRO A 274 -19.72 -7.78 -22.86
CA PRO A 274 -18.55 -7.16 -23.48
C PRO A 274 -17.97 -6.02 -22.63
N ARG A 275 -18.82 -5.19 -22.00
CA ARG A 275 -18.36 -4.08 -21.14
C ARG A 275 -17.68 -4.58 -19.89
N LEU A 276 -18.16 -5.69 -19.30
CA LEU A 276 -17.54 -6.27 -18.12
C LEU A 276 -16.20 -6.94 -18.43
N GLN A 277 -16.05 -7.53 -19.62
CA GLN A 277 -14.74 -8.01 -20.09
C GLN A 277 -13.76 -6.85 -20.31
N LEU A 278 -14.23 -5.75 -20.89
CA LEU A 278 -13.42 -4.53 -21.05
C LEU A 278 -13.03 -3.96 -19.67
N LEU A 279 -13.98 -3.87 -18.73
CA LEU A 279 -13.73 -3.43 -17.35
C LEU A 279 -12.62 -4.26 -16.70
N ALA A 280 -12.68 -5.59 -16.82
CA ALA A 280 -11.65 -6.47 -16.26
C ALA A 280 -10.26 -6.24 -16.89
N ARG A 281 -10.18 -5.98 -18.21
CA ARG A 281 -8.91 -5.69 -18.90
C ARG A 281 -8.34 -4.33 -18.52
N LEU A 282 -9.19 -3.30 -18.47
CA LEU A 282 -8.78 -1.96 -18.06
C LEU A 282 -8.31 -1.95 -16.61
N LEU A 283 -9.03 -2.62 -15.72
CA LEU A 283 -8.63 -2.72 -14.32
C LEU A 283 -7.35 -3.54 -14.12
N LEU A 284 -7.13 -4.59 -14.92
CA LEU A 284 -5.86 -5.31 -14.92
C LEU A 284 -4.71 -4.38 -15.36
N SER A 285 -4.94 -3.55 -16.38
CA SER A 285 -3.96 -2.56 -16.84
C SER A 285 -3.69 -1.50 -15.76
N GLU A 286 -4.73 -1.05 -15.06
CA GLU A 286 -4.60 -0.15 -13.90
C GLU A 286 -3.84 -0.81 -12.75
N ALA A 287 -4.08 -2.09 -12.47
CA ALA A 287 -3.35 -2.85 -11.46
C ALA A 287 -1.85 -2.99 -11.79
N VAL A 288 -1.50 -3.17 -13.06
CA VAL A 288 -0.09 -3.14 -13.49
C VAL A 288 0.52 -1.74 -13.27
N ALA A 289 -0.21 -0.67 -13.61
CA ALA A 289 0.24 0.69 -13.34
C ALA A 289 0.43 0.94 -11.83
N MET A 290 -0.47 0.45 -10.98
CA MET A 290 -0.34 0.52 -9.51
C MET A 290 0.92 -0.18 -9.01
N ALA A 291 1.24 -1.37 -9.54
CA ALA A 291 2.47 -2.07 -9.18
C ALA A 291 3.72 -1.24 -9.52
N VAL A 292 3.74 -0.61 -10.71
CA VAL A 292 4.83 0.29 -11.11
C VAL A 292 4.92 1.52 -10.19
N ILE A 293 3.79 2.14 -9.83
CA ILE A 293 3.74 3.28 -8.90
C ILE A 293 4.33 2.90 -7.52
N LEU A 294 4.05 1.70 -7.02
CA LEU A 294 4.62 1.22 -5.75
C LEU A 294 6.13 0.95 -5.84
N CYS A 295 6.61 0.43 -6.97
CA CYS A 295 8.05 0.31 -7.24
C CYS A 295 8.74 1.68 -7.23
N LEU A 296 8.19 2.66 -7.94
CA LEU A 296 8.72 4.03 -7.97
C LEU A 296 8.65 4.72 -6.59
N SER A 297 7.62 4.41 -5.79
CA SER A 297 7.50 4.92 -4.42
C SER A 297 8.58 4.36 -3.49
N GLY A 298 8.95 3.08 -3.66
CA GLY A 298 10.08 2.48 -2.94
C GLY A 298 11.41 3.12 -3.30
N TRP A 299 11.59 3.51 -4.57
CA TRP A 299 12.75 4.31 -4.99
C TRP A 299 12.76 5.68 -4.33
N LEU A 300 11.66 6.45 -4.43
CA LEU A 300 11.56 7.79 -3.84
C LEU A 300 11.86 7.78 -2.34
N GLY A 301 11.30 6.83 -1.59
CA GLY A 301 11.50 6.73 -0.15
C GLY A 301 12.92 6.32 0.29
N ASN A 302 13.79 5.92 -0.65
CA ASN A 302 15.20 5.60 -0.39
C ASN A 302 16.16 6.58 -1.11
N THR A 303 15.64 7.61 -1.79
CA THR A 303 16.44 8.68 -2.41
C THR A 303 16.29 9.96 -1.62
N SER A 304 17.41 10.64 -1.36
CA SER A 304 17.41 11.91 -0.62
C SER A 304 16.54 12.97 -1.32
N PRO A 305 15.71 13.73 -0.59
CA PRO A 305 14.90 14.80 -1.15
C PRO A 305 15.76 15.87 -1.87
N ALA A 306 15.18 16.56 -2.85
CA ALA A 306 15.89 17.53 -3.68
C ALA A 306 16.55 18.66 -2.85
N MET A 307 15.93 19.09 -1.76
CA MET A 307 16.47 20.11 -0.85
C MET A 307 17.86 19.72 -0.27
N SER A 308 18.07 18.44 0.03
CA SER A 308 19.32 17.94 0.64
C SER A 308 20.47 17.77 -0.36
N ALA A 309 20.20 17.85 -1.67
CA ALA A 309 21.22 17.72 -2.72
C ALA A 309 21.86 19.06 -3.12
N GLY A 310 21.37 20.19 -2.58
CA GLY A 310 21.85 21.55 -2.85
C GLY A 310 22.62 22.20 -1.69
N MET A 311 22.83 21.49 -0.58
CA MET A 311 23.73 21.85 0.53
C MET A 311 24.99 21.00 0.46
#